data_AF-A0A1X4XW71-F1
#
_entry.id   AF-A0A1X4XW71-F1
#
_cell.length_a   1.000
_cell.length_b   1.000
_cell.length_c   1.000
_cell.angle_alpha   90.00
_cell.angle_beta   90.00
_cell.angle_gamma   90.00
#
_symmetry.space_group_name_H-M   'P 1'
#
loop_
_entity.id
_entity.type
_entity.pdbx_description
1 polymer ?
#
loop_
_entity_poly.entity_id
_entity_poly.type
_entity_poly.pdbx_seq_one_letter_code
_entity_poly.pdbx_strand_id
1 'polypeptide(L)'
;MLDYKPKDKFSKLTQTYPNITDYLYSKNPLYKMLTNKVIAQLMAPKVDLAHVAARGGYSFEEFLDIVESGIKNGFVNTKQQSDSNLQELKTQLKAVLKQIYNKENVEEARKRFKDLIEKADPVLIAVVESELKNEGYTTDDLMKACDVHMELFKEQISSSRRRIDKNHPLYRLIKDHDTIMMYMEKGFELANSLKDYNSYTEALNVINQLAQTIKLQKQAEDNHNTRQENTLFPVIEKYGVEEPPSIMWQDHVNMKQARNRIEKLLENHESLKYEDFVEHLVANYRYMLETFALHTKKEQEILYNVALDMLSAKDWADIKSESDELGYFELPQEVLDE
;
A
#
# COMPACT_ATOMS: atom_id res chain seq x y z
N MET A 1 -19.16 -23.26 -26.27
CA MET A 1 -20.25 -22.44 -25.72
C MET A 1 -20.41 -22.75 -24.25
N LEU A 2 -20.15 -21.75 -23.41
CA LEU A 2 -20.29 -21.82 -21.97
C LEU A 2 -21.78 -21.99 -21.60
N ASP A 3 -22.10 -22.81 -20.59
CA ASP A 3 -23.47 -23.08 -20.14
C ASP A 3 -24.00 -21.96 -19.22
N TYR A 4 -24.19 -20.77 -19.80
CA TYR A 4 -24.78 -19.60 -19.14
C TYR A 4 -26.06 -19.18 -19.86
N LYS A 5 -27.04 -18.72 -19.08
CA LYS A 5 -28.30 -18.19 -19.60
C LYS A 5 -28.34 -16.66 -19.45
N PRO A 6 -29.08 -15.93 -20.32
CA PRO A 6 -29.22 -14.47 -20.23
C PRO A 6 -29.63 -13.96 -18.83
N LYS A 7 -30.44 -14.75 -18.12
CA LYS A 7 -30.97 -14.45 -16.78
C LYS A 7 -30.09 -14.91 -15.62
N ASP A 8 -28.99 -15.62 -15.89
CA ASP A 8 -28.04 -15.96 -14.83
C ASP A 8 -27.46 -14.68 -14.24
N LYS A 9 -27.25 -14.67 -12.92
CA LYS A 9 -26.64 -13.53 -12.24
C LYS A 9 -25.17 -13.41 -12.60
N PHE A 10 -24.68 -12.17 -12.71
CA PHE A 10 -23.26 -11.94 -12.99
C PHE A 10 -22.36 -12.52 -11.91
N SER A 11 -22.84 -12.62 -10.67
CA SER A 11 -22.14 -13.29 -9.57
C SER A 11 -21.76 -14.75 -9.89
N LYS A 12 -22.57 -15.47 -10.67
CA LYS A 12 -22.24 -16.84 -11.08
C LYS A 12 -20.96 -16.85 -11.93
N LEU A 13 -20.85 -15.89 -12.85
CA LEU A 13 -19.68 -15.75 -13.73
C LEU A 13 -18.44 -15.27 -12.97
N THR A 14 -18.58 -14.27 -12.09
CA THR A 14 -17.44 -13.75 -11.31
C THR A 14 -16.97 -14.72 -10.22
N GLN A 15 -17.85 -15.58 -9.70
CA GLN A 15 -17.46 -16.66 -8.79
C GLN A 15 -16.71 -17.78 -9.50
N THR A 16 -17.09 -18.11 -10.74
CA THR A 16 -16.37 -19.12 -11.53
C THR A 16 -15.04 -18.57 -12.06
N TYR A 17 -15.02 -17.28 -12.43
CA TYR A 17 -13.86 -16.61 -13.03
C TYR A 17 -13.57 -15.28 -12.32
N PRO A 18 -12.77 -15.28 -11.24
CA PRO A 18 -12.57 -14.10 -10.39
C PRO A 18 -11.98 -12.87 -11.09
N ASN A 19 -11.22 -13.07 -12.18
CA ASN A 19 -10.59 -12.00 -12.95
C ASN A 19 -11.35 -11.61 -14.24
N ILE A 20 -12.59 -12.08 -14.39
CA ILE A 20 -13.40 -11.80 -15.58
C ILE A 20 -13.67 -10.30 -15.76
N THR A 21 -13.79 -9.54 -14.67
CA THR A 21 -14.09 -8.10 -14.71
C THR A 21 -12.97 -7.31 -15.38
N ASP A 22 -11.71 -7.66 -15.10
CA ASP A 22 -10.53 -7.03 -15.70
C ASP A 22 -10.44 -7.35 -17.19
N TYR A 23 -10.77 -8.60 -17.55
CA TYR A 23 -10.83 -9.01 -18.94
C TYR A 23 -11.91 -8.25 -19.72
N LEU A 24 -13.12 -8.12 -19.16
CA LEU A 24 -14.20 -7.37 -19.79
C LEU A 24 -13.80 -5.91 -20.02
N TYR A 25 -13.16 -5.27 -19.03
CA TYR A 25 -12.62 -3.92 -19.20
C TYR A 25 -11.57 -3.84 -20.31
N SER A 26 -10.68 -4.82 -20.42
CA SER A 26 -9.68 -4.88 -21.50
C SER A 26 -10.30 -4.92 -22.91
N LYS A 27 -11.56 -5.38 -23.03
CA LYS A 27 -12.30 -5.46 -24.29
C LYS A 27 -13.19 -4.26 -24.53
N ASN A 28 -13.67 -3.61 -23.47
CA ASN A 28 -14.54 -2.45 -23.59
C ASN A 28 -14.39 -1.50 -22.39
N PRO A 29 -14.02 -0.23 -22.62
CA PRO A 29 -13.82 0.75 -21.55
C PRO A 29 -15.09 1.06 -20.75
N LEU A 30 -16.29 0.75 -21.27
CA LEU A 30 -17.56 0.92 -20.54
C LEU A 30 -17.66 0.03 -19.28
N TYR A 31 -16.81 -0.99 -19.18
CA TYR A 31 -16.68 -1.84 -18.00
C TYR A 31 -15.68 -1.34 -16.97
N LYS A 32 -15.12 -0.12 -17.10
CA LYS A 32 -14.16 0.45 -16.14
C LYS A 32 -14.61 0.32 -14.68
N MET A 33 -15.89 0.56 -14.39
CA MET A 33 -16.43 0.44 -13.03
C MET A 33 -16.32 -0.97 -12.44
N LEU A 34 -16.21 -2.01 -13.28
CA LEU A 34 -16.07 -3.41 -12.84
C LEU A 34 -14.66 -3.74 -12.35
N THR A 35 -13.64 -2.93 -12.67
CA THR A 35 -12.27 -3.16 -12.17
C THR A 35 -12.16 -2.87 -10.68
N ASN A 36 -13.10 -2.12 -10.11
CA ASN A 36 -13.22 -1.95 -8.68
C ASN A 36 -13.92 -3.21 -8.09
N LYS A 37 -13.14 -4.06 -7.41
CA LYS A 37 -13.60 -5.35 -6.86
C LYS A 37 -14.80 -5.20 -5.93
N VAL A 38 -14.85 -4.15 -5.11
CA VAL A 38 -15.96 -3.90 -4.17
C VAL A 38 -17.24 -3.57 -4.92
N ILE A 39 -17.17 -2.64 -5.87
CA ILE A 39 -18.32 -2.28 -6.72
C ILE A 39 -18.83 -3.50 -7.48
N ALA A 40 -17.92 -4.28 -8.07
CA ALA A 40 -18.27 -5.51 -8.77
C ALA A 40 -18.97 -6.52 -7.86
N GLN A 41 -18.48 -6.73 -6.63
CA GLN A 41 -19.08 -7.64 -5.66
C GLN A 41 -20.49 -7.22 -5.21
N LEU A 42 -20.74 -5.92 -5.01
CA LEU A 42 -22.06 -5.41 -4.62
C LEU A 42 -23.10 -5.49 -5.76
N MET A 43 -22.63 -5.33 -6.99
CA MET A 43 -23.47 -5.27 -8.18
C MET A 43 -23.75 -6.65 -8.78
N ALA A 44 -22.76 -7.55 -8.80
CA ALA A 44 -22.83 -8.84 -9.47
C ALA A 44 -24.00 -9.76 -9.04
N PRO A 45 -24.43 -9.80 -7.75
CA PRO A 45 -25.59 -10.60 -7.34
C PRO A 45 -26.93 -10.03 -7.84
N LYS A 46 -26.97 -8.74 -8.18
CA LYS A 46 -28.22 -8.01 -8.49
C LYS A 46 -28.49 -7.99 -10.00
N VAL A 47 -27.45 -7.88 -10.83
CA VAL A 47 -27.56 -7.82 -12.29
C VAL A 47 -27.56 -9.21 -12.95
N ASP A 48 -28.23 -9.34 -14.11
CA ASP A 48 -28.11 -10.54 -14.95
C ASP A 48 -27.08 -10.36 -16.08
N LEU A 49 -26.62 -11.47 -16.67
CA LEU A 49 -25.58 -11.44 -17.71
C LEU A 49 -26.02 -10.68 -18.97
N ALA A 50 -27.31 -10.71 -19.33
CA ALA A 50 -27.82 -9.94 -20.47
C ALA A 50 -27.68 -8.43 -20.26
N HIS A 51 -27.95 -7.93 -19.04
CA HIS A 51 -27.73 -6.53 -18.71
C HIS A 51 -26.25 -6.15 -18.73
N VAL A 52 -25.36 -7.05 -18.30
CA VAL A 52 -23.90 -6.83 -18.40
C VAL A 52 -23.47 -6.77 -19.86
N ALA A 53 -23.95 -7.69 -20.71
CA ALA A 53 -23.68 -7.69 -22.16
C ALA A 53 -24.15 -6.39 -22.83
N ALA A 54 -25.40 -5.99 -22.56
CA ALA A 54 -25.99 -4.78 -23.12
C ALA A 54 -25.23 -3.51 -22.72
N ARG A 55 -24.66 -3.44 -21.51
CA ARG A 55 -23.82 -2.31 -21.07
C ARG A 55 -22.56 -2.14 -21.92
N GLY A 56 -22.01 -3.22 -22.46
CA GLY A 56 -20.91 -3.19 -23.41
C GLY A 56 -21.34 -3.00 -24.86
N GLY A 57 -22.65 -2.89 -25.13
CA GLY A 57 -23.19 -2.84 -26.50
C GLY A 57 -23.18 -4.19 -27.23
N TYR A 58 -23.13 -5.31 -26.49
CA TYR A 58 -23.10 -6.65 -27.07
C TYR A 58 -24.45 -7.36 -26.95
N SER A 59 -24.77 -8.21 -27.91
CA SER A 59 -25.74 -9.29 -27.69
C SER A 59 -25.21 -10.27 -26.64
N PHE A 60 -26.12 -11.08 -26.08
CA PHE A 60 -25.74 -12.07 -25.08
C PHE A 60 -24.78 -13.12 -25.68
N GLU A 61 -25.02 -13.51 -26.94
CA GLU A 61 -24.19 -14.46 -27.68
C GLU A 61 -22.78 -13.91 -27.91
N GLU A 62 -22.65 -12.66 -28.39
CA GLU A 62 -21.35 -12.00 -28.56
C GLU A 62 -20.60 -11.87 -27.23
N PHE A 63 -21.32 -11.55 -26.14
CA PHE A 63 -20.73 -11.48 -24.80
C PHE A 63 -20.16 -12.83 -24.37
N LEU A 64 -20.89 -13.94 -24.59
CA LEU A 64 -20.38 -15.27 -24.27
C LEU A 64 -19.16 -15.64 -25.13
N ASP A 65 -19.13 -15.25 -26.40
CA ASP A 65 -17.96 -15.45 -27.27
C ASP A 65 -16.74 -14.68 -26.78
N ILE A 66 -16.93 -13.44 -26.30
CA ILE A 66 -15.87 -12.64 -25.68
C ILE A 66 -15.31 -13.37 -24.45
N VAL A 67 -16.18 -13.82 -23.55
CA VAL A 67 -15.79 -14.57 -22.34
C VAL A 67 -15.06 -15.86 -22.72
N GLU A 68 -15.59 -16.63 -23.67
CA GLU A 68 -14.99 -17.88 -24.14
C GLU A 68 -13.60 -17.63 -24.78
N SER A 69 -13.43 -16.52 -25.51
CA SER A 69 -12.13 -16.09 -26.03
C SER A 69 -11.14 -15.80 -24.90
N GLY A 70 -11.58 -15.14 -23.84
CA GLY A 70 -10.77 -14.83 -22.65
C GLY A 70 -10.31 -16.07 -21.89
N ILE A 71 -11.15 -17.11 -21.86
CA ILE A 71 -10.78 -18.39 -21.26
C ILE A 71 -9.77 -19.11 -22.17
N LYS A 72 -10.04 -19.16 -23.48
CA LYS A 72 -9.16 -19.84 -24.45
C LYS A 72 -7.77 -19.22 -24.54
N ASN A 73 -7.64 -17.91 -24.38
CA ASN A 73 -6.36 -17.21 -24.42
C ASN A 73 -5.64 -17.15 -23.06
N GLY A 74 -6.23 -17.74 -22.00
CA GLY A 74 -5.62 -17.81 -20.67
C GLY A 74 -5.70 -16.53 -19.84
N PHE A 75 -6.36 -15.48 -20.33
CA PHE A 75 -6.57 -14.26 -19.55
C PHE A 75 -7.57 -14.52 -18.43
N VAL A 76 -8.66 -15.23 -18.71
CA VAL A 76 -9.73 -15.53 -17.74
C VAL A 76 -9.46 -16.90 -17.11
N ASN A 77 -9.21 -16.90 -15.81
CA ASN A 77 -8.85 -18.11 -15.08
C ASN A 77 -10.00 -18.59 -14.20
N THR A 78 -10.14 -19.91 -14.09
CA THR A 78 -11.09 -20.50 -13.14
C THR A 78 -10.70 -20.15 -11.71
N LYS A 79 -11.66 -20.12 -10.78
CA LYS A 79 -11.39 -19.94 -9.35
C LYS A 79 -10.36 -20.93 -8.82
N GLN A 80 -10.40 -22.19 -9.27
CA GLN A 80 -9.43 -23.21 -8.86
C GLN A 80 -8.01 -22.90 -9.35
N GLN A 81 -7.86 -22.36 -10.57
CA GLN A 81 -6.57 -21.87 -11.07
C GLN A 81 -6.15 -20.56 -10.41
N SER A 82 -7.05 -19.62 -10.12
CA SER A 82 -6.69 -18.40 -9.41
C SER A 82 -6.25 -18.70 -7.98
N ASP A 83 -6.92 -19.62 -7.30
CA ASP A 83 -6.56 -20.07 -5.96
C ASP A 83 -5.21 -20.81 -5.99
N SER A 84 -4.96 -21.67 -7.00
CA SER A 84 -3.66 -22.31 -7.20
C SER A 84 -2.55 -21.30 -7.46
N ASN A 85 -2.77 -20.33 -8.36
CA ASN A 85 -1.81 -19.28 -8.69
C ASN A 85 -1.54 -18.39 -7.46
N LEU A 86 -2.56 -18.10 -6.67
CA LEU A 86 -2.43 -17.33 -5.43
C LEU A 86 -1.62 -18.11 -4.38
N GLN A 87 -1.86 -19.42 -4.22
CA GLN A 87 -1.07 -20.27 -3.33
C GLN A 87 0.37 -20.42 -3.82
N GLU A 88 0.58 -20.52 -5.13
CA GLU A 88 1.91 -20.58 -5.71
C GLU A 88 2.66 -19.26 -5.51
N LEU A 89 2.02 -18.12 -5.78
CA LEU A 89 2.56 -16.79 -5.51
C LEU A 89 2.88 -16.60 -4.02
N LYS A 90 1.99 -17.04 -3.12
CA LYS A 90 2.22 -17.05 -1.67
C LYS A 90 3.47 -17.85 -1.31
N THR A 91 3.60 -19.04 -1.90
CA THR A 91 4.71 -19.97 -1.66
C THR A 91 6.03 -19.39 -2.17
N GLN A 92 6.03 -18.81 -3.37
CA GLN A 92 7.20 -18.18 -3.97
C GLN A 92 7.62 -16.94 -3.17
N LEU A 93 6.67 -16.09 -2.78
CA LEU A 93 6.93 -14.90 -1.96
C LEU A 93 7.52 -15.28 -0.60
N LYS A 94 6.93 -16.29 0.06
CA LYS A 94 7.44 -16.83 1.32
C LYS A 94 8.84 -17.44 1.17
N ALA A 95 9.10 -18.18 0.09
CA ALA A 95 10.41 -18.78 -0.16
C ALA A 95 11.50 -17.73 -0.40
N VAL A 96 11.19 -16.70 -1.19
CA VAL A 96 12.11 -15.59 -1.45
C VAL A 96 12.37 -14.78 -0.19
N LEU A 97 11.34 -14.50 0.62
CA LEU A 97 11.50 -13.87 1.92
C LEU A 97 12.41 -14.71 2.83
N LYS A 98 12.25 -16.04 2.89
CA LYS A 98 13.16 -16.94 3.62
C LYS A 98 14.62 -16.87 3.15
N GLN A 99 14.85 -16.80 1.84
CA GLN A 99 16.21 -16.62 1.29
C GLN A 99 16.81 -15.28 1.76
N ILE A 100 16.00 -14.22 1.74
CA ILE A 100 16.37 -12.88 2.22
C ILE A 100 16.68 -12.93 3.73
N TYR A 101 15.81 -13.52 4.56
CA TYR A 101 16.02 -13.71 6.00
C TYR A 101 17.32 -14.45 6.31
N ASN A 102 17.62 -15.52 5.56
CA ASN A 102 18.79 -16.36 5.78
C ASN A 102 20.09 -15.78 5.18
N LYS A 103 20.03 -14.62 4.51
CA LYS A 103 21.15 -14.00 3.77
C LYS A 103 21.73 -14.91 2.67
N GLU A 104 20.88 -15.74 2.07
CA GLU A 104 21.26 -16.66 1.01
C GLU A 104 21.05 -15.99 -0.35
N ASN A 105 22.13 -15.76 -1.09
CA ASN A 105 22.07 -15.26 -2.48
C ASN A 105 21.17 -14.02 -2.64
N VAL A 106 21.41 -13.03 -1.76
CA VAL A 106 20.53 -11.88 -1.53
C VAL A 106 20.23 -11.08 -2.81
N GLU A 107 21.20 -10.91 -3.71
CA GLU A 107 20.98 -10.18 -4.97
C GLU A 107 19.97 -10.88 -5.90
N GLU A 108 20.07 -12.20 -6.03
CA GLU A 108 19.12 -12.98 -6.83
C GLU A 108 17.74 -13.01 -6.15
N ALA A 109 17.71 -13.19 -4.83
CA ALA A 109 16.49 -13.19 -4.05
C ALA A 109 15.75 -11.84 -4.16
N ARG A 110 16.46 -10.70 -4.14
CA ARG A 110 15.89 -9.36 -4.36
C ARG A 110 15.25 -9.22 -5.74
N LYS A 111 15.93 -9.66 -6.80
CA LYS A 111 15.37 -9.60 -8.16
C LYS A 111 14.07 -10.40 -8.27
N ARG A 112 14.06 -11.61 -7.71
CA ARG A 112 12.86 -12.46 -7.66
C ARG A 112 11.77 -11.85 -6.78
N PHE A 113 12.13 -11.21 -5.67
CA PHE A 113 11.19 -10.52 -4.78
C PHE A 113 10.45 -9.41 -5.52
N LYS A 114 11.19 -8.57 -6.27
CA LYS A 114 10.62 -7.49 -7.11
C LYS A 114 9.57 -8.03 -8.09
N ASP A 115 9.90 -9.08 -8.83
CA ASP A 115 8.99 -9.69 -9.82
C ASP A 115 7.72 -10.30 -9.19
N LEU A 116 7.80 -10.72 -7.92
CA LEU A 116 6.68 -11.32 -7.19
C LEU A 116 5.80 -10.27 -6.52
N ILE A 117 6.40 -9.21 -5.96
CA ILE A 117 5.68 -8.16 -5.24
C ILE A 117 4.93 -7.21 -6.17
N GLU A 118 5.33 -7.11 -7.46
CA GLU A 118 4.52 -6.47 -8.51
C GLU A 118 3.22 -7.23 -8.81
N LYS A 119 3.20 -8.55 -8.55
CA LYS A 119 2.07 -9.44 -8.83
C LYS A 119 1.23 -9.72 -7.59
N ALA A 120 1.73 -9.39 -6.41
CA ALA A 120 1.10 -9.67 -5.12
C ALA A 120 0.25 -8.47 -4.66
N ASP A 121 -1.01 -8.74 -4.34
CA ASP A 121 -1.87 -7.81 -3.62
C ASP A 121 -1.27 -7.54 -2.21
N PRO A 122 -1.32 -6.31 -1.68
CA PRO A 122 -0.85 -5.97 -0.33
C PRO A 122 -1.34 -6.92 0.78
N VAL A 123 -2.56 -7.46 0.66
CA VAL A 123 -3.11 -8.43 1.62
C VAL A 123 -2.32 -9.74 1.62
N LEU A 124 -1.89 -10.22 0.45
CA LEU A 124 -1.11 -11.45 0.33
C LEU A 124 0.25 -11.31 1.02
N ILE A 125 0.88 -10.14 0.88
CA ILE A 125 2.16 -9.83 1.53
C ILE A 125 2.01 -9.90 3.04
N ALA A 126 1.00 -9.22 3.59
CA ALA A 126 0.72 -9.23 5.02
C ALA A 126 0.43 -10.64 5.57
N VAL A 127 -0.27 -11.49 4.81
CA VAL A 127 -0.50 -12.90 5.16
C VAL A 127 0.82 -13.68 5.22
N VAL A 128 1.68 -13.50 4.20
CA VAL A 128 2.99 -14.17 4.16
C VAL A 128 3.88 -13.73 5.31
N GLU A 129 3.93 -12.44 5.62
CA GLU A 129 4.68 -11.88 6.76
C GLU A 129 4.17 -12.42 8.11
N SER A 130 2.84 -12.49 8.27
CA SER A 130 2.22 -13.07 9.47
C SER A 130 2.58 -14.55 9.64
N GLU A 131 2.58 -15.33 8.56
CA GLU A 131 2.99 -16.73 8.59
C GLU A 131 4.47 -16.90 8.94
N LEU A 132 5.34 -16.07 8.37
CA LEU A 132 6.78 -16.09 8.69
C LEU A 132 7.03 -15.75 10.16
N LYS A 133 6.29 -14.78 10.70
CA LYS A 133 6.31 -14.45 12.13
C LYS A 133 5.94 -15.65 13.00
N ASN A 134 4.90 -16.39 12.60
CA ASN A 134 4.48 -17.61 13.31
C ASN A 134 5.49 -18.76 13.19
N GLU A 135 6.32 -18.76 12.15
CA GLU A 135 7.41 -19.73 11.94
C GLU A 135 8.70 -19.38 12.71
N GLY A 136 8.68 -18.31 13.51
CA GLY A 136 9.81 -17.91 14.35
C GLY A 136 10.76 -16.92 13.70
N TYR A 137 10.46 -16.44 12.47
CA TYR A 137 11.17 -15.30 11.91
C TYR A 137 10.75 -14.04 12.64
N THR A 138 11.71 -13.31 13.20
CA THR A 138 11.39 -12.09 13.94
C THR A 138 11.32 -10.90 12.99
N THR A 139 10.64 -9.83 13.43
CA THR A 139 10.70 -8.53 12.74
C THR A 139 12.17 -8.11 12.55
N ASP A 140 13.02 -8.43 13.52
CA ASP A 140 14.46 -8.18 13.50
C ASP A 140 15.22 -8.90 12.37
N ASP A 141 14.81 -10.11 12.01
CA ASP A 141 15.39 -10.88 10.89
C ASP A 141 14.94 -10.32 9.53
N LEU A 142 13.71 -9.82 9.43
CA LEU A 142 13.19 -9.13 8.23
C LEU A 142 13.96 -7.83 8.02
N MET A 143 14.23 -7.15 9.14
CA MET A 143 14.92 -5.88 9.22
C MET A 143 16.44 -6.03 8.98
N LYS A 144 17.07 -7.19 9.16
CA LYS A 144 18.53 -7.37 8.94
C LYS A 144 18.91 -7.64 7.48
N ALA A 145 17.95 -7.64 6.57
CA ALA A 145 18.09 -8.22 5.23
C ALA A 145 18.05 -7.24 4.03
N CYS A 146 18.24 -5.92 4.23
CA CYS A 146 19.08 -5.02 3.40
C CYS A 146 18.54 -3.60 3.12
N ASP A 147 19.48 -2.68 2.87
CA ASP A 147 19.28 -1.32 2.36
C ASP A 147 18.59 -1.26 0.98
N VAL A 148 18.47 -2.39 0.27
CA VAL A 148 17.84 -2.49 -1.08
C VAL A 148 16.32 -2.63 -1.03
N HIS A 149 15.72 -2.88 0.13
CA HIS A 149 14.26 -2.90 0.25
C HIS A 149 13.66 -1.50 0.02
N MET A 150 14.32 -0.45 0.48
CA MET A 150 13.79 0.91 0.42
C MET A 150 13.70 1.47 -1.00
N GLU A 151 14.74 1.29 -1.80
CA GLU A 151 14.75 1.73 -3.21
C GLU A 151 13.70 0.97 -4.03
N LEU A 152 13.54 -0.34 -3.80
CA LEU A 152 12.50 -1.14 -4.43
C LEU A 152 11.09 -0.71 -4.01
N PHE A 153 10.86 -0.44 -2.72
CA PHE A 153 9.57 0.03 -2.23
C PHE A 153 9.23 1.43 -2.76
N LYS A 154 10.21 2.34 -2.86
CA LYS A 154 10.04 3.65 -3.51
C LYS A 154 9.65 3.52 -4.97
N GLU A 155 10.35 2.68 -5.73
CA GLU A 155 10.02 2.44 -7.14
C GLU A 155 8.60 1.88 -7.29
N GLN A 156 8.17 0.98 -6.38
CA GLN A 156 6.81 0.46 -6.38
C GLN A 156 5.76 1.52 -6.05
N ILE A 157 5.97 2.30 -4.98
CA ILE A 157 5.06 3.40 -4.63
C ILE A 157 4.99 4.39 -5.81
N SER A 158 6.13 4.74 -6.41
CA SER A 158 6.16 5.69 -7.52
C SER A 158 5.47 5.17 -8.78
N SER A 159 5.58 3.87 -9.06
CA SER A 159 4.94 3.24 -10.22
C SER A 159 3.43 3.00 -10.04
N SER A 160 2.93 2.92 -8.80
CA SER A 160 1.51 2.76 -8.52
C SER A 160 0.72 4.07 -8.43
N ARG A 161 1.40 5.22 -8.34
CA ARG A 161 0.74 6.55 -8.33
C ARG A 161 -0.01 6.83 -9.63
N ARG A 162 -1.32 7.05 -9.54
CA ARG A 162 -2.04 7.76 -10.60
C ARG A 162 -1.52 9.19 -10.70
N ARG A 163 -1.46 9.72 -11.92
CA ARG A 163 -1.23 11.16 -12.13
C ARG A 163 -2.47 11.92 -11.66
N ILE A 164 -2.31 12.71 -10.60
CA ILE A 164 -3.34 13.54 -9.99
C ILE A 164 -3.05 15.01 -10.31
N ASP A 165 -4.08 15.78 -10.64
CA ASP A 165 -3.96 17.22 -10.89
C ASP A 165 -3.53 17.97 -9.62
N LYS A 166 -2.66 18.99 -9.74
CA LYS A 166 -2.16 19.75 -8.59
C LYS A 166 -3.25 20.42 -7.75
N ASN A 167 -4.41 20.71 -8.36
CA ASN A 167 -5.55 21.32 -7.68
C ASN A 167 -6.47 20.29 -7.01
N HIS A 168 -6.26 19.00 -7.24
CA HIS A 168 -7.06 17.94 -6.65
C HIS A 168 -6.64 17.69 -5.19
N PRO A 169 -7.56 17.48 -4.24
CA PRO A 169 -7.22 17.30 -2.82
C PRO A 169 -6.23 16.16 -2.55
N LEU A 170 -6.36 15.03 -3.26
CA LEU A 170 -5.41 13.92 -3.18
C LEU A 170 -3.97 14.29 -3.54
N TYR A 171 -3.74 15.29 -4.39
CA TYR A 171 -2.37 15.72 -4.71
C TYR A 171 -1.63 16.12 -3.44
N ARG A 172 -2.34 16.83 -2.55
CA ARG A 172 -1.77 17.26 -1.30
C ARG A 172 -1.44 16.08 -0.37
N LEU A 173 -2.34 15.12 -0.23
CA LEU A 173 -2.10 13.90 0.56
C LEU A 173 -0.89 13.10 0.02
N ILE A 174 -0.73 13.01 -1.30
CA ILE A 174 0.42 12.36 -1.92
C ILE A 174 1.72 13.11 -1.61
N LYS A 175 1.73 14.45 -1.70
CA LYS A 175 2.92 15.25 -1.35
C LYS A 175 3.25 15.22 0.14
N ASP A 176 2.26 15.01 0.98
CA ASP A 176 2.52 14.78 2.40
C ASP A 176 3.31 13.47 2.60
N HIS A 177 2.97 12.40 1.88
CA HIS A 177 3.73 11.14 1.93
C HIS A 177 5.18 11.33 1.50
N ASP A 178 5.43 12.10 0.44
CA ASP A 178 6.78 12.40 -0.01
C ASP A 178 7.60 13.10 1.08
N THR A 179 6.98 14.05 1.78
CA THR A 179 7.63 14.75 2.89
C THR A 179 7.90 13.83 4.08
N ILE A 180 6.91 13.01 4.47
CA ILE A 180 7.07 12.10 5.60
C ILE A 180 8.17 11.08 5.30
N MET A 181 8.17 10.52 4.09
CA MET A 181 9.21 9.59 3.62
C MET A 181 10.59 10.24 3.66
N MET A 182 10.73 11.46 3.12
CA MET A 182 11.98 12.22 3.14
C MET A 182 12.52 12.39 4.58
N TYR A 183 11.66 12.73 5.55
CA TYR A 183 12.10 12.86 6.95
C TYR A 183 12.48 11.52 7.58
N MET A 184 11.72 10.45 7.31
CA MET A 184 12.04 9.12 7.82
C MET A 184 13.39 8.62 7.29
N GLU A 185 13.70 8.91 6.02
CA GLU A 185 14.97 8.55 5.39
C GLU A 185 16.14 9.32 5.96
N LYS A 186 16.00 10.64 6.05
CA LYS A 186 16.99 11.48 6.71
C LYS A 186 17.26 10.99 8.14
N GLY A 187 16.20 10.61 8.87
CA GLY A 187 16.32 10.03 10.21
C GLY A 187 17.10 8.71 10.20
N PHE A 188 16.82 7.81 9.25
CA PHE A 188 17.52 6.55 9.10
C PHE A 188 19.00 6.73 8.69
N GLU A 189 19.32 7.65 7.79
CA GLU A 189 20.69 7.99 7.39
C GLU A 189 21.49 8.53 8.58
N LEU A 190 20.91 9.49 9.31
CA LEU A 190 21.52 10.03 10.52
C LEU A 190 21.74 8.92 11.56
N ALA A 191 20.75 8.05 11.79
CA ALA A 191 20.86 6.95 12.73
C ALA A 191 21.97 5.95 12.32
N ASN A 192 22.13 5.67 11.03
CA ASN A 192 23.22 4.82 10.54
C ASN A 192 24.59 5.48 10.70
N SER A 193 24.70 6.79 10.46
CA SER A 193 25.97 7.52 10.63
C SER A 193 26.50 7.48 12.06
N LEU A 194 25.64 7.23 13.06
CA LEU A 194 26.06 7.05 14.45
C LEU A 194 27.05 5.89 14.65
N LYS A 195 27.07 4.91 13.73
CA LYS A 195 28.03 3.79 13.76
C LYS A 195 29.49 4.23 13.57
N ASP A 196 29.71 5.43 13.02
CA ASP A 196 31.05 5.98 12.79
C ASP A 196 31.63 6.68 14.03
N TYR A 197 30.89 6.73 15.13
CA TYR A 197 31.28 7.35 16.40
C TYR A 197 31.37 6.29 17.50
N ASN A 198 32.13 6.58 18.57
CA ASN A 198 32.34 5.63 19.67
C ASN A 198 31.68 6.04 21.00
N SER A 199 31.01 7.20 21.04
CA SER A 199 30.36 7.68 22.26
C SER A 199 29.29 8.74 21.98
N TYR A 200 28.41 8.95 22.97
CA TYR A 200 27.41 10.03 22.93
C TYR A 200 28.03 11.42 22.79
N THR A 201 29.20 11.66 23.39
CA THR A 201 29.89 12.95 23.32
C THR A 201 30.34 13.27 21.89
N GLU A 202 30.90 12.28 21.19
CA GLU A 202 31.32 12.44 19.80
C GLU A 202 30.10 12.59 18.86
N ALA A 203 29.02 11.87 19.14
CA ALA A 203 27.82 11.83 18.31
C ALA A 203 26.78 12.91 18.61
N LEU A 204 27.01 13.80 19.58
CA LEU A 204 26.00 14.74 20.11
C LEU A 204 25.33 15.58 19.01
N ASN A 205 26.10 16.03 18.02
CA ASN A 205 25.56 16.82 16.91
C ASN A 205 24.58 16.01 16.04
N VAL A 206 24.89 14.73 15.77
CA VAL A 206 24.02 13.83 14.99
C VAL A 206 22.75 13.51 15.78
N ILE A 207 22.86 13.27 17.09
CA ILE A 207 21.71 13.02 17.98
C ILE A 207 20.77 14.23 18.01
N ASN A 208 21.31 15.45 18.08
CA ASN A 208 20.50 16.67 18.00
C ASN A 208 19.77 16.81 16.65
N GLN A 209 20.44 16.46 15.54
CA GLN A 209 19.80 16.45 14.22
C GLN A 209 18.70 15.38 14.11
N LEU A 210 18.89 14.21 14.71
CA LEU A 210 17.86 13.17 14.82
C LEU A 210 16.64 13.67 15.59
N ALA A 211 16.85 14.30 16.74
CA ALA A 211 15.78 14.88 17.56
C ALA A 211 14.98 15.97 16.81
N GLN A 212 15.65 16.79 16.00
CA GLN A 212 14.95 17.75 15.14
C GLN A 212 14.20 17.06 14.00
N THR A 213 14.81 16.07 13.36
CA THR A 213 14.22 15.35 12.22
C THR A 213 12.97 14.58 12.64
N ILE A 214 12.99 13.85 13.76
CA ILE A 214 11.82 13.11 14.26
C ILE A 214 10.67 14.05 14.65
N LYS A 215 10.98 15.27 15.14
CA LYS A 215 9.96 16.29 15.44
C LYS A 215 9.26 16.78 14.18
N LEU A 216 10.01 17.06 13.11
CA LEU A 216 9.44 17.46 11.82
C LEU A 216 8.61 16.33 11.20
N GLN A 217 9.14 15.10 11.24
CA GLN A 217 8.42 13.91 10.80
C GLN A 217 7.08 13.76 11.54
N LYS A 218 7.09 13.87 12.87
CA LYS A 218 5.89 13.78 13.71
C LYS A 218 4.84 14.81 13.34
N GLN A 219 5.25 16.06 13.14
CA GLN A 219 4.34 17.13 12.74
C GLN A 219 3.68 16.83 11.39
N ALA A 220 4.46 16.34 10.42
CA ALA A 220 3.95 15.99 9.09
C ALA A 220 2.97 14.80 9.16
N GLU A 221 3.34 13.72 9.84
CA GLU A 221 2.51 12.53 10.03
C GLU A 221 1.21 12.85 10.79
N ASP A 222 1.29 13.56 11.93
CA ASP A 222 0.10 13.87 12.72
C ASP A 222 -0.89 14.76 11.93
N ASN A 223 -0.40 15.74 11.16
CA ASN A 223 -1.27 16.57 10.32
C ASN A 223 -1.85 15.79 9.13
N HIS A 224 -1.06 14.95 8.47
CA HIS A 224 -1.54 14.10 7.38
C HIS A 224 -2.65 13.16 7.85
N ASN A 225 -2.38 12.38 8.90
CA ASN A 225 -3.32 11.41 9.44
C ASN A 225 -4.59 12.11 9.93
N THR A 226 -4.47 13.24 10.63
CA THR A 226 -5.64 14.03 11.09
C THR A 226 -6.52 14.44 9.92
N ARG A 227 -5.94 14.96 8.83
CA ARG A 227 -6.72 15.33 7.64
C ARG A 227 -7.37 14.11 7.02
N GLN A 228 -6.64 13.03 6.83
CA GLN A 228 -7.16 11.84 6.18
C GLN A 228 -8.30 11.19 6.99
N GLU A 229 -8.10 11.06 8.30
CA GLU A 229 -9.05 10.46 9.25
C GLU A 229 -10.33 11.27 9.43
N ASN A 230 -10.25 12.60 9.34
CA ASN A 230 -11.39 13.49 9.60
C ASN A 230 -12.09 13.99 8.33
N THR A 231 -11.52 13.76 7.14
CA THR A 231 -12.10 14.24 5.86
C THR A 231 -12.34 13.11 4.88
N LEU A 232 -11.29 12.37 4.47
CA LEU A 232 -11.39 11.36 3.44
C LEU A 232 -12.12 10.10 3.93
N PHE A 233 -11.76 9.59 5.11
CA PHE A 233 -12.35 8.35 5.64
C PHE A 233 -13.86 8.46 5.86
N PRO A 234 -14.40 9.48 6.56
CA PRO A 234 -15.82 9.55 6.84
C PRO A 234 -16.68 9.64 5.57
N VAL A 235 -16.15 10.29 4.52
CA VAL A 235 -16.83 10.37 3.24
C VAL A 235 -16.85 9.02 2.54
N ILE A 236 -15.74 8.26 2.56
CA ILE A 236 -15.70 6.90 1.99
C ILE A 236 -16.67 5.97 2.75
N GLU A 237 -16.68 6.04 4.08
CA GLU A 237 -17.56 5.25 4.96
C GLU A 237 -19.04 5.56 4.74
N LYS A 238 -19.39 6.84 4.50
CA LYS A 238 -20.76 7.26 4.17
C LYS A 238 -21.33 6.56 2.93
N TYR A 239 -20.47 6.13 2.01
CA TYR A 239 -20.87 5.33 0.84
C TYR A 239 -20.88 3.81 1.08
N GLY A 240 -20.69 3.37 2.33
CA GLY A 240 -20.76 1.97 2.75
C GLY A 240 -19.48 1.17 2.53
N VAL A 241 -18.33 1.85 2.43
CA VAL A 241 -17.00 1.21 2.28
C VAL A 241 -16.20 1.48 3.55
N GLU A 242 -16.24 0.56 4.51
CA GLU A 242 -15.68 0.76 5.86
C GLU A 242 -14.33 0.04 6.06
N GLU A 243 -14.07 -1.03 5.32
CA GLU A 243 -12.89 -1.86 5.55
C GLU A 243 -11.56 -1.16 5.22
N PRO A 244 -11.39 -0.46 4.06
CA PRO A 244 -10.14 0.22 3.77
C PRO A 244 -9.77 1.32 4.80
N PRO A 245 -10.69 2.24 5.19
CA PRO A 245 -10.43 3.20 6.28
C PRO A 245 -10.04 2.54 7.60
N SER A 246 -10.72 1.46 8.00
CA SER A 246 -10.43 0.72 9.24
C SER A 246 -9.00 0.14 9.26
N ILE A 247 -8.55 -0.42 8.13
CA ILE A 247 -7.18 -0.92 7.98
C ILE A 247 -6.16 0.23 8.10
N MET A 248 -6.42 1.37 7.45
CA MET A 248 -5.51 2.53 7.53
C MET A 248 -5.42 3.08 8.95
N TRP A 249 -6.54 3.17 9.68
CA TRP A 249 -6.57 3.56 11.08
C TRP A 249 -5.65 2.70 11.96
N GLN A 250 -5.69 1.38 11.77
CA GLN A 250 -4.84 0.47 12.52
C GLN A 250 -3.36 0.66 12.16
N ASP A 251 -3.05 0.92 10.89
CA ASP A 251 -1.69 1.25 10.44
C ASP A 251 -1.21 2.57 11.05
N HIS A 252 -2.05 3.62 11.10
CA HIS A 252 -1.71 4.90 11.76
C HIS A 252 -1.37 4.71 13.24
N VAL A 253 -2.12 3.86 13.95
CA VAL A 253 -1.82 3.52 15.36
C VAL A 253 -0.46 2.82 15.48
N ASN A 254 -0.16 1.88 14.59
CA ASN A 254 1.10 1.13 14.59
C ASN A 254 2.30 2.05 14.28
N MET A 255 2.17 2.95 13.31
CA MET A 255 3.20 3.92 12.95
C MET A 255 3.46 4.92 14.10
N LYS A 256 2.41 5.43 14.73
CA LYS A 256 2.53 6.27 15.93
C LYS A 256 3.28 5.55 17.05
N GLN A 257 3.02 4.26 17.26
CA GLN A 257 3.76 3.46 18.25
C GLN A 257 5.23 3.27 17.86
N ALA A 258 5.54 3.06 16.58
CA ALA A 258 6.90 2.95 16.08
C ALA A 258 7.70 4.25 16.31
N ARG A 259 7.11 5.39 15.94
CA ARG A 259 7.67 6.71 16.18
C ARG A 259 7.92 6.97 17.67
N ASN A 260 6.95 6.64 18.53
CA ASN A 260 7.11 6.79 19.98
C ASN A 260 8.28 5.96 20.55
N ARG A 261 8.63 4.81 19.95
CA ARG A 261 9.81 4.04 20.37
C ARG A 261 11.11 4.80 20.05
N ILE A 262 11.19 5.42 18.87
CA ILE A 262 12.33 6.25 18.45
C ILE A 262 12.45 7.48 19.36
N GLU A 263 11.35 8.20 19.60
CA GLU A 263 11.34 9.36 20.51
C GLU A 263 11.86 8.97 21.90
N LYS A 264 11.38 7.84 22.47
CA LYS A 264 11.84 7.34 23.77
C LYS A 264 13.31 6.94 23.79
N LEU A 265 13.82 6.33 22.72
CA LEU A 265 15.23 5.99 22.59
C LEU A 265 16.08 7.27 22.58
N LEU A 266 15.66 8.30 21.86
CA LEU A 266 16.34 9.60 21.81
C LEU A 266 16.25 10.35 23.15
N GLU A 267 15.14 10.28 23.87
CA GLU A 267 14.98 10.92 25.18
C GLU A 267 15.82 10.26 26.28
N ASN A 268 15.96 8.92 26.24
CA ASN A 268 16.58 8.14 27.31
C ASN A 268 17.91 7.49 26.90
N HIS A 269 18.56 8.01 25.85
CA HIS A 269 19.75 7.39 25.26
C HIS A 269 20.88 7.16 26.28
N GLU A 270 21.13 8.11 27.19
CA GLU A 270 22.19 8.00 28.20
C GLU A 270 22.03 6.82 29.18
N SER A 271 20.85 6.20 29.24
CA SER A 271 20.61 4.99 30.07
C SER A 271 21.10 3.69 29.41
N LEU A 272 21.47 3.74 28.13
CA LEU A 272 21.95 2.60 27.34
C LEU A 272 23.44 2.75 27.04
N LYS A 273 24.13 1.62 26.85
CA LYS A 273 25.44 1.65 26.19
C LYS A 273 25.27 2.23 24.79
N TYR A 274 26.28 2.97 24.33
CA TYR A 274 26.21 3.69 23.07
C TYR A 274 25.93 2.74 21.90
N GLU A 275 26.60 1.59 21.86
CA GLU A 275 26.44 0.59 20.80
C GLU A 275 25.01 0.02 20.78
N ASP A 276 24.46 -0.30 21.96
CA ASP A 276 23.08 -0.80 22.09
C ASP A 276 22.07 0.27 21.65
N PHE A 277 22.30 1.55 21.97
CA PHE A 277 21.45 2.65 21.50
C PHE A 277 21.47 2.76 19.98
N VAL A 278 22.65 2.75 19.35
CA VAL A 278 22.79 2.83 17.89
C VAL A 278 22.09 1.66 17.21
N GLU A 279 22.30 0.43 17.70
CA GLU A 279 21.65 -0.76 17.15
C GLU A 279 20.12 -0.65 17.22
N HIS A 280 19.58 -0.33 18.40
CA HIS A 280 18.13 -0.19 18.58
C HIS A 280 17.54 0.95 17.76
N LEU A 281 18.23 2.08 17.64
CA LEU A 281 17.74 3.24 16.91
C LEU A 281 17.67 2.95 15.40
N VAL A 282 18.73 2.37 14.84
CA VAL A 282 18.78 1.96 13.42
C VAL A 282 17.69 0.94 13.12
N ALA A 283 17.50 -0.05 14.00
CA ALA A 283 16.42 -1.02 13.87
C ALA A 283 15.05 -0.32 13.86
N ASN A 284 14.75 0.56 14.83
CA ASN A 284 13.43 1.20 14.89
C ASN A 284 13.16 2.12 13.68
N TYR A 285 14.15 2.86 13.17
CA TYR A 285 13.97 3.66 11.95
C TYR A 285 13.69 2.77 10.72
N ARG A 286 14.41 1.65 10.58
CA ARG A 286 14.18 0.71 9.48
C ARG A 286 12.76 0.16 9.51
N TYR A 287 12.31 -0.31 10.67
CA TYR A 287 10.93 -0.79 10.84
C TYR A 287 9.89 0.27 10.49
N MET A 288 10.12 1.52 10.89
CA MET A 288 9.21 2.63 10.62
C MET A 288 9.11 2.94 9.13
N LEU A 289 10.24 2.99 8.42
CA LEU A 289 10.28 3.20 6.97
C LEU A 289 9.51 2.10 6.22
N GLU A 290 9.74 0.83 6.55
CA GLU A 290 9.04 -0.30 5.94
C GLU A 290 7.54 -0.24 6.19
N THR A 291 7.14 0.02 7.44
CA THR A 291 5.72 0.15 7.81
C THR A 291 5.06 1.29 7.04
N PHE A 292 5.72 2.44 6.94
CA PHE A 292 5.20 3.60 6.22
C PHE A 292 5.10 3.33 4.71
N ALA A 293 6.12 2.71 4.10
CA ALA A 293 6.09 2.36 2.69
C ALA A 293 4.92 1.42 2.33
N LEU A 294 4.71 0.38 3.15
CA LEU A 294 3.59 -0.55 2.96
C LEU A 294 2.23 0.14 3.15
N HIS A 295 2.11 0.99 4.16
CA HIS A 295 0.92 1.79 4.40
C HIS A 295 0.61 2.70 3.20
N THR A 296 1.58 3.49 2.75
CA THR A 296 1.46 4.37 1.59
C THR A 296 1.08 3.61 0.32
N LYS A 297 1.60 2.39 0.11
CA LYS A 297 1.19 1.55 -1.01
C LYS A 297 -0.30 1.18 -0.92
N LYS A 298 -0.80 0.76 0.24
CA LYS A 298 -2.22 0.44 0.43
C LYS A 298 -3.10 1.67 0.16
N GLU A 299 -2.68 2.84 0.60
CA GLU A 299 -3.44 4.07 0.36
C GLU A 299 -3.52 4.38 -1.14
N GLN A 300 -2.39 4.33 -1.84
CA GLN A 300 -2.35 4.66 -3.26
C GLN A 300 -3.06 3.63 -4.15
N GLU A 301 -2.89 2.33 -3.86
CA GLU A 301 -3.44 1.25 -4.68
C GLU A 301 -4.89 0.91 -4.34
N ILE A 302 -5.31 1.12 -3.09
CA ILE A 302 -6.63 0.72 -2.62
C ILE A 302 -7.45 1.95 -2.26
N LEU A 303 -7.09 2.66 -1.20
CA LEU A 303 -7.93 3.71 -0.62
C LEU A 303 -8.22 4.84 -1.63
N TYR A 304 -7.18 5.41 -2.23
CA TYR A 304 -7.29 6.54 -3.16
C TYR A 304 -7.96 6.12 -4.47
N ASN A 305 -7.72 4.90 -4.92
CA ASN A 305 -8.40 4.35 -6.10
C ASN A 305 -9.90 4.17 -5.85
N VAL A 306 -10.28 3.63 -4.68
CA VAL A 306 -11.67 3.53 -4.25
C VAL A 306 -12.30 4.92 -4.18
N ALA A 307 -11.62 5.88 -3.55
CA ALA A 307 -12.11 7.25 -3.43
C ALA A 307 -12.31 7.91 -4.81
N LEU A 308 -11.34 7.80 -5.71
CA LEU A 308 -11.40 8.40 -7.05
C LEU A 308 -12.55 7.85 -7.90
N ASP A 309 -12.85 6.56 -7.78
CA ASP A 309 -13.90 5.92 -8.56
C ASP A 309 -15.31 6.17 -7.98
N MET A 310 -15.40 6.53 -6.69
CA MET A 310 -16.67 6.64 -5.95
C MET A 310 -17.10 8.09 -5.67
N LEU A 311 -16.16 8.97 -5.31
CA LEU A 311 -16.47 10.30 -4.80
C LEU A 311 -16.80 11.28 -5.92
N SER A 312 -17.85 12.08 -5.70
CA SER A 312 -18.27 13.12 -6.62
C SER A 312 -17.36 14.34 -6.54
N ALA A 313 -17.43 15.24 -7.54
CA ALA A 313 -16.72 16.52 -7.50
C ALA A 313 -17.12 17.38 -6.28
N LYS A 314 -18.36 17.25 -5.79
CA LYS A 314 -18.81 17.93 -4.57
C LYS A 314 -18.13 17.33 -3.34
N ASP A 315 -18.07 16.01 -3.22
CA ASP A 315 -17.40 15.35 -2.09
C ASP A 315 -15.93 15.76 -2.01
N TRP A 316 -15.23 15.84 -3.15
CA TRP A 316 -13.85 16.33 -3.19
C TRP A 316 -13.72 17.80 -2.80
N ALA A 317 -14.66 18.66 -3.18
CA ALA A 317 -14.66 20.06 -2.77
C ALA A 317 -14.90 20.20 -1.26
N ASP A 318 -15.80 19.40 -0.70
CA ASP A 318 -16.09 19.38 0.74
C ASP A 318 -14.84 18.87 1.53
N ILE A 319 -14.21 17.76 1.09
CA ILE A 319 -12.93 17.26 1.65
C ILE A 319 -11.84 18.33 1.62
N LYS A 320 -11.74 19.09 0.51
CA LYS A 320 -10.77 20.17 0.40
C LYS A 320 -11.02 21.25 1.46
N SER A 321 -12.27 21.70 1.57
CA SER A 321 -12.65 22.75 2.52
C SER A 321 -12.36 22.34 3.95
N GLU A 322 -12.75 21.12 4.34
CA GLU A 322 -12.50 20.60 5.68
C GLU A 322 -11.00 20.41 5.95
N SER A 323 -10.24 19.99 4.93
CA SER A 323 -8.77 19.92 5.02
C SER A 323 -8.13 21.29 5.19
N ASP A 324 -8.65 22.33 4.52
CA ASP A 324 -8.19 23.71 4.66
C ASP A 324 -8.42 24.22 6.10
N GLU A 325 -9.53 23.84 6.74
CA GLU A 325 -9.84 24.20 8.15
C GLU A 325 -8.91 23.50 9.16
N LEU A 326 -8.57 22.23 8.91
CA LEU A 326 -7.59 21.48 9.72
C LEU A 326 -6.16 22.00 9.54
N GLY A 327 -5.91 22.69 8.43
CA GLY A 327 -4.64 23.28 8.10
C GLY A 327 -3.59 22.26 7.64
N TYR A 328 -2.42 22.81 7.34
CA TYR A 328 -1.37 22.10 6.62
C TYR A 328 -0.01 22.39 7.24
N PHE A 329 0.86 21.38 7.29
CA PHE A 329 2.29 21.64 7.48
C PHE A 329 2.91 22.17 6.18
N GLU A 330 4.06 22.84 6.29
CA GLU A 330 4.79 23.37 5.14
C GLU A 330 5.55 22.25 4.43
N LEU A 331 5.35 22.14 3.10
CA LEU A 331 6.07 21.18 2.29
C LEU A 331 7.52 21.67 2.09
N PRO A 332 8.54 20.83 2.32
CA PRO A 332 9.93 21.14 2.00
C PRO A 332 10.11 21.46 0.52
N GLN A 333 11.06 22.34 0.20
CA GLN A 333 11.31 22.76 -1.18
C GLN A 333 11.69 21.58 -2.07
N GLU A 334 12.45 20.63 -1.52
CA GLU A 334 12.87 19.38 -2.16
C GLU A 334 11.68 18.57 -2.67
N VAL A 335 10.54 18.61 -1.98
CA VAL A 335 9.31 17.89 -2.36
C VAL A 335 8.48 18.68 -3.37
N LEU A 336 8.62 20.01 -3.42
CA LEU A 336 7.90 20.88 -4.36
C LEU A 336 8.51 20.89 -5.76
N ASP A 337 9.82 20.66 -5.86
CA ASP A 337 10.59 20.69 -7.11
C ASP A 337 10.50 19.38 -7.92
N GLU A 338 9.97 18.31 -7.32
CA GLU A 338 9.60 17.03 -7.95
C GLU A 338 8.16 17.03 -8.50
#